data_AF-A0A841Q2W4-F1
#
_entry.id   AF-A0A841Q2W4-F1
#
_cell.length_a   1.000
_cell.length_b   1.000
_cell.length_c   1.000
_cell.angle_alpha   90.00
_cell.angle_beta   90.00
_cell.angle_gamma   90.00
#
_symmetry.space_group_name_H-M   'P 1'
#
loop_
_entity.id
_entity.type
_entity.pdbx_description
1 polymer ?
#
loop_
_entity_poly.entity_id
_entity_poly.type
_entity_poly.pdbx_seq_one_letter_code
_entity_poly.pdbx_strand_id
1 'polypeptide(L)'
;MWHEHLTDNKFISMIYTSVPPLNDVRIERIAISHEGDHVRIGFDMPFYADKPPRKWVERGYTTTFIEIDFSDIKEVGLKSNNNTYRGNIDIKTDSKGDFIVNITGEVEAQIKAGAGLIQTVSGY
;
A
#
# COMPACT_ATOMS: atom_id res chain seq x y z
N MET A 1 -0.54 4.23 12.88
CA MET A 1 -0.14 4.55 11.48
C MET A 1 -0.53 3.40 10.57
N TRP A 2 -0.80 3.62 9.28
CA TRP A 2 -1.36 2.60 8.37
C TRP A 2 -0.62 1.23 8.40
N HIS A 3 0.71 1.26 8.41
CA HIS A 3 1.56 0.06 8.39
C HIS A 3 1.51 -0.76 9.70
N GLU A 4 1.13 -0.16 10.82
CA GLU A 4 1.09 -0.83 12.13
C GLU A 4 -0.04 -1.86 12.20
N HIS A 5 -1.08 -1.69 11.39
CA HIS A 5 -2.20 -2.62 11.29
C HIS A 5 -1.87 -3.85 10.45
N LEU A 6 -0.85 -3.77 9.59
CA LEU A 6 -0.49 -4.82 8.64
C LEU A 6 0.55 -5.77 9.24
N THR A 7 0.45 -7.05 8.92
CA THR A 7 1.52 -8.00 9.23
C THR A 7 2.74 -7.75 8.33
N ASP A 8 3.90 -8.27 8.75
CA ASP A 8 5.19 -8.12 8.06
C ASP A 8 5.67 -6.67 7.84
N ASN A 9 5.21 -5.75 8.69
CA ASN A 9 5.59 -4.34 8.65
C ASN A 9 7.04 -4.01 9.08
N LYS A 10 7.77 -4.99 9.63
CA LYS A 10 9.12 -4.79 10.18
C LYS A 10 10.07 -4.12 9.19
N PHE A 11 9.99 -4.51 7.91
CA PHE A 11 10.90 -3.98 6.90
C PHE A 11 10.70 -2.48 6.67
N ILE A 12 9.44 -2.01 6.60
CA ILE A 12 9.15 -0.57 6.47
C ILE A 12 9.71 0.18 7.67
N SER A 13 9.47 -0.31 8.89
CA SER A 13 9.96 0.31 10.12
C SER A 13 11.48 0.32 10.24
N MET A 14 12.20 -0.53 9.48
CA MET A 14 13.67 -0.51 9.42
C MET A 14 14.21 0.57 8.48
N ILE A 15 13.50 0.86 7.38
CA ILE A 15 13.98 1.76 6.31
C ILE A 15 13.43 3.19 6.42
N TYR A 16 12.45 3.42 7.30
CA TYR A 16 11.89 4.73 7.64
C TYR A 16 11.99 4.97 9.14
N THR A 17 12.62 6.07 9.56
CA THR A 17 12.56 6.54 10.96
C THR A 17 11.15 6.97 11.35
N SER A 18 10.42 7.56 10.41
CA SER A 18 9.00 7.88 10.52
C SER A 18 8.31 7.51 9.21
N VAL A 19 7.37 6.58 9.27
CA VAL A 19 6.65 6.11 8.08
C VAL A 19 5.69 7.21 7.62
N PRO A 20 5.79 7.72 6.37
CA PRO A 20 4.95 8.81 5.93
C PRO A 20 3.48 8.37 5.73
N PRO A 21 2.52 9.31 5.88
CA PRO A 21 1.15 9.09 5.41
C PRO A 21 1.14 8.95 3.88
N LEU A 22 0.20 8.17 3.35
CA LEU A 22 0.11 7.87 1.92
C LEU A 22 -0.74 8.93 1.21
N ASN A 23 -0.20 10.16 1.12
CA ASN A 23 -0.85 11.29 0.46
C ASN A 23 -0.26 11.51 -0.95
N ASP A 24 -1.11 11.69 -1.95
CA ASP A 24 -0.76 11.92 -3.37
C ASP A 24 0.30 10.93 -3.94
N VAL A 25 0.16 9.67 -3.55
CA VAL A 25 1.04 8.58 -4.00
C VAL A 25 0.65 8.14 -5.41
N ARG A 26 1.65 7.70 -6.17
CA ARG A 26 1.41 7.03 -7.45
C ARG A 26 1.01 5.58 -7.17
N ILE A 27 -0.18 5.22 -7.61
CA ILE A 27 -0.72 3.87 -7.49
C ILE A 27 -0.42 3.15 -8.79
N GLU A 28 0.56 2.25 -8.74
CA GLU A 28 1.00 1.47 -9.89
C GLU A 28 -0.06 0.42 -10.26
N ARG A 29 -0.71 -0.19 -9.25
CA ARG A 29 -1.66 -1.29 -9.47
C ARG A 29 -2.64 -1.49 -8.33
N ILE A 30 -3.84 -1.87 -8.72
CA ILE A 30 -4.85 -2.51 -7.87
C ILE A 30 -5.28 -3.78 -8.63
N ALA A 31 -4.97 -4.95 -8.08
CA ALA A 31 -5.21 -6.23 -8.75
C ALA A 31 -6.11 -7.11 -7.89
N ILE A 32 -7.22 -7.55 -8.49
CA ILE A 32 -8.13 -8.54 -7.90
C ILE A 32 -7.73 -9.92 -8.42
N SER A 33 -7.60 -10.90 -7.52
CA SER A 33 -7.19 -12.26 -7.84
C SER A 33 -7.94 -13.28 -6.99
N HIS A 34 -7.67 -14.57 -7.18
CA HIS A 34 -8.26 -15.67 -6.41
C HIS A 34 -9.80 -15.58 -6.37
N GLU A 35 -10.42 -15.42 -7.54
CA GLU A 35 -11.88 -15.33 -7.69
C GLU A 35 -12.53 -14.18 -6.89
N GLY A 36 -11.75 -13.14 -6.55
CA GLY A 36 -12.22 -11.98 -5.80
C GLY A 36 -11.79 -11.96 -4.33
N ASP A 37 -11.24 -13.06 -3.82
CA ASP A 37 -10.86 -13.18 -2.41
C ASP A 37 -9.54 -12.46 -2.06
N HIS A 38 -8.80 -11.98 -3.06
CA HIS A 38 -7.55 -11.26 -2.84
C HIS A 38 -7.50 -9.95 -3.60
N VAL A 39 -7.09 -8.89 -2.91
CA VAL A 39 -6.80 -7.57 -3.50
C VAL A 39 -5.38 -7.14 -3.17
N ARG A 40 -4.60 -6.86 -4.20
CA ARG A 40 -3.22 -6.37 -4.12
C ARG A 40 -3.15 -4.91 -4.52
N ILE A 41 -2.44 -4.10 -3.74
CA ILE A 41 -2.24 -2.66 -3.99
C ILE A 41 -0.74 -2.38 -4.03
N GLY A 42 -0.27 -1.87 -5.15
CA GLY A 42 1.13 -1.48 -5.37
C GLY A 42 1.24 0.03 -5.58
N PHE A 43 2.12 0.69 -4.82
CA PHE A 43 2.28 2.14 -4.89
C PHE A 43 3.70 2.60 -4.54
N ASP A 44 4.05 3.77 -5.05
CA ASP A 44 5.29 4.47 -4.71
C ASP A 44 5.11 5.24 -3.41
N MET A 45 6.08 5.13 -2.51
CA MET A 45 6.09 5.92 -1.28
C MET A 45 6.28 7.41 -1.59
N PRO A 46 5.65 8.32 -0.81
CA PRO A 46 5.78 9.76 -1.04
C PRO A 46 7.22 10.27 -0.94
N PHE A 47 8.04 9.60 -0.13
CA PHE A 47 9.45 9.92 0.08
C PHE A 47 10.28 8.65 -0.03
N TYR A 48 11.49 8.78 -0.58
CA TYR A 48 12.47 7.71 -0.53
C TYR A 48 12.82 7.36 0.93
N ALA A 49 13.19 6.10 1.16
CA ALA A 49 13.61 5.61 2.47
C ALA A 49 14.75 6.48 3.04
N ASP A 50 14.66 6.84 4.34
CA ASP A 50 15.71 7.60 5.02
C ASP A 50 16.87 6.70 5.49
N LYS A 51 16.61 5.39 5.60
CA LYS A 51 17.57 4.32 5.89
C LYS A 51 17.47 3.23 4.83
N PRO A 52 17.74 3.55 3.54
CA PRO A 52 17.61 2.57 2.47
C PRO A 52 18.65 1.45 2.64
N PRO A 53 18.33 0.21 2.21
CA PRO A 53 19.32 -0.85 2.09
C PRO A 53 20.52 -0.41 1.25
N ARG A 54 21.73 -0.81 1.66
CA ARG A 54 22.99 -0.46 0.97
C ARG A 54 22.94 -0.74 -0.54
N LYS A 55 22.35 -1.87 -0.94
CA LYS A 55 22.17 -2.26 -2.35
C LYS A 55 21.35 -1.26 -3.18
N TRP A 56 20.43 -0.51 -2.56
CA TRP A 56 19.64 0.51 -3.28
C TRP A 56 20.48 1.76 -3.52
N VAL A 57 21.26 2.18 -2.51
CA VAL A 57 22.21 3.30 -2.63
C VAL A 57 23.24 3.02 -3.72
N GLU A 58 23.85 1.83 -3.71
CA GLU A 58 24.85 1.43 -4.71
C GLU A 58 24.30 1.37 -6.14
N ARG A 59 22.98 1.17 -6.29
CA ARG A 59 22.30 1.16 -7.59
C ARG A 59 21.72 2.52 -8.00
N GLY A 60 21.86 3.54 -7.15
CA GLY A 60 21.34 4.87 -7.43
C GLY A 60 19.81 4.97 -7.40
N TYR A 61 19.13 4.07 -6.68
CA TYR A 61 17.67 4.08 -6.56
C TYR A 61 17.18 5.31 -5.80
N THR A 62 16.01 5.81 -6.21
CA THR A 62 15.41 7.05 -5.69
C THR A 62 13.96 6.90 -5.28
N THR A 63 13.33 5.76 -5.58
CA THR A 63 11.94 5.51 -5.23
C THR A 63 11.84 4.26 -4.37
N THR A 64 11.01 4.31 -3.32
CA THR A 64 10.61 3.13 -2.56
C THR A 64 9.23 2.70 -3.03
N PHE A 65 9.09 1.45 -3.42
CA PHE A 65 7.84 0.82 -3.84
C PHE A 65 7.34 -0.13 -2.76
N ILE A 66 6.04 -0.15 -2.53
CA ILE A 66 5.39 -1.04 -1.56
C ILE A 66 4.22 -1.77 -2.23
N GLU A 67 4.11 -3.06 -1.92
CA GLU A 67 2.98 -3.90 -2.24
C GLU A 67 2.31 -4.38 -0.95
N ILE A 68 1.00 -4.20 -0.86
CA ILE A 68 0.15 -4.66 0.24
C ILE A 68 -0.88 -5.62 -0.33
N ASP A 69 -1.03 -6.77 0.32
CA ASP A 69 -2.03 -7.78 -0.02
C ASP A 69 -3.11 -7.84 1.06
N PHE A 70 -4.36 -7.86 0.61
CA PHE A 70 -5.56 -8.10 1.41
C PHE A 70 -6.21 -9.42 1.00
N SER A 71 -6.71 -10.17 1.98
CA SER A 71 -7.39 -11.46 1.80
C SER A 71 -8.62 -11.57 2.71
N ASP A 72 -9.48 -12.57 2.48
CA ASP A 72 -10.83 -12.64 3.08
C ASP A 72 -11.62 -11.38 2.72
N ILE A 73 -11.77 -11.15 1.41
CA ILE A 73 -12.40 -9.93 0.87
C ILE A 73 -13.91 -10.01 1.08
N LYS A 74 -14.44 -8.99 1.76
CA LYS A 74 -15.86 -8.86 2.10
C LYS A 74 -16.57 -7.86 1.18
N GLU A 75 -15.84 -6.84 0.75
CA GLU A 75 -16.33 -5.80 -0.14
C GLU A 75 -15.17 -5.26 -0.98
N VAL A 76 -15.41 -5.05 -2.28
CA VAL A 76 -14.49 -4.36 -3.17
C VAL A 76 -15.25 -3.49 -4.16
N GLY A 77 -14.94 -2.20 -4.16
CA GLY A 77 -15.36 -1.23 -5.17
C GLY A 77 -14.13 -0.60 -5.81
N LEU A 78 -14.13 -0.46 -7.12
CA LEU A 78 -13.05 0.18 -7.88
C LEU A 78 -13.65 1.08 -8.95
N LYS A 79 -13.13 2.31 -9.06
CA LYS A 79 -13.53 3.29 -10.08
C LYS A 79 -12.32 4.06 -10.56
N SER A 80 -12.21 4.20 -11.88
CA SER A 80 -11.15 4.95 -12.54
C SER A 80 -11.70 6.30 -13.01
N ASN A 81 -11.04 7.40 -12.65
CA ASN A 81 -11.39 8.75 -13.10
C ASN A 81 -10.38 9.31 -14.11
N ASN A 82 -9.11 8.92 -14.02
CA ASN A 82 -8.02 9.30 -14.94
C ASN A 82 -7.07 8.09 -15.14
N ASN A 83 -5.97 8.20 -15.90
CA ASN A 83 -5.03 7.10 -16.15
C ASN A 83 -3.62 7.29 -15.56
N THR A 84 -3.37 8.40 -14.85
CA THR A 84 -2.13 8.67 -14.11
C THR A 84 -2.11 8.06 -12.71
N TYR A 85 -3.29 7.71 -12.19
CA TYR A 85 -3.52 6.99 -10.93
C TYR A 85 -2.73 7.52 -9.73
N ARG A 86 -2.90 8.81 -9.44
CA ARG A 86 -2.48 9.39 -8.16
C ARG A 86 -3.63 9.48 -7.18
N GLY A 87 -3.33 9.28 -5.90
CA GLY A 87 -4.34 9.33 -4.87
C GLY A 87 -3.81 9.24 -3.45
N ASN A 88 -4.73 9.37 -2.49
CA ASN A 88 -4.46 9.14 -1.08
C ASN A 88 -4.93 7.73 -0.71
N ILE A 89 -4.20 7.04 0.17
CA ILE A 89 -4.55 5.72 0.69
C ILE A 89 -4.71 5.82 2.21
N ASP A 90 -5.92 5.56 2.71
CA ASP A 90 -6.22 5.41 4.13
C ASP A 90 -6.47 3.93 4.45
N ILE A 91 -5.78 3.41 5.48
CA ILE A 91 -5.93 2.02 5.94
C ILE A 91 -6.14 2.05 7.44
N LYS A 92 -7.25 1.46 7.88
CA LYS A 92 -7.62 1.33 9.30
C LYS A 92 -8.30 -0.02 9.54
N THR A 93 -8.49 -0.35 10.82
CA THR A 93 -9.29 -1.50 11.23
C THR A 93 -10.59 -1.03 11.89
N ASP A 94 -11.71 -1.70 11.61
CA ASP A 94 -12.98 -1.44 12.31
C ASP A 94 -13.05 -2.15 13.68
N SER A 95 -14.17 -1.99 14.40
CA SER A 95 -14.35 -2.59 15.73
C SER A 95 -14.40 -4.12 15.75
N LYS A 96 -14.56 -4.77 14.59
CA LYS A 96 -14.53 -6.23 14.43
C LYS A 96 -13.15 -6.74 14.03
N GLY A 97 -12.19 -5.83 13.79
CA GLY A 97 -10.85 -6.15 13.32
C GLY A 97 -10.73 -6.21 11.79
N ASP A 98 -11.78 -5.90 11.04
CA ASP A 98 -11.72 -5.90 9.58
C ASP A 98 -10.96 -4.68 9.07
N PHE A 99 -10.13 -4.86 8.07
CA PHE A 99 -9.48 -3.76 7.36
C PHE A 99 -10.51 -2.97 6.55
N ILE A 100 -10.41 -1.65 6.63
CA ILE A 100 -11.13 -0.70 5.80
C ILE A 100 -10.09 0.13 5.06
N VAL A 101 -10.00 -0.08 3.75
CA VAL A 101 -9.07 0.63 2.87
C VAL A 101 -9.86 1.58 1.99
N ASN A 102 -9.48 2.86 2.01
CA ASN A 102 -10.06 3.88 1.14
C ASN A 102 -8.96 4.49 0.29
N ILE A 103 -9.12 4.39 -1.03
CA ILE A 103 -8.31 5.10 -2.00
C ILE A 103 -9.16 6.21 -2.62
N THR A 104 -8.62 7.43 -2.65
CA THR A 104 -9.29 8.61 -3.22
C THR A 104 -8.38 9.33 -4.19
N GLY A 105 -8.93 9.94 -5.24
CA GLY A 105 -8.17 10.69 -6.24
C GLY A 105 -8.54 10.27 -7.66
N GLU A 106 -7.52 10.04 -8.48
CA GLU A 106 -7.67 9.69 -9.89
C GLU A 106 -8.09 8.23 -10.11
N VAL A 107 -7.84 7.39 -9.10
CA VAL A 107 -8.45 6.08 -8.90
C VAL A 107 -9.07 6.07 -7.52
N GLU A 108 -10.29 5.56 -7.44
CA GLU A 108 -11.05 5.40 -6.20
C GLU A 108 -11.23 3.92 -5.92
N ALA A 109 -10.97 3.49 -4.69
CA ALA A 109 -11.23 2.13 -4.25
C ALA A 109 -11.75 2.09 -2.82
N GLN A 110 -12.66 1.17 -2.55
CA GLN A 110 -13.14 0.85 -1.22
C GLN A 110 -13.00 -0.65 -1.04
N ILE A 111 -12.20 -1.07 -0.07
CA ILE A 111 -11.92 -2.48 0.18
C ILE A 111 -12.19 -2.77 1.65
N LYS A 112 -12.95 -3.85 1.91
CA LYS A 112 -13.11 -4.44 3.24
C LYS A 112 -12.56 -5.86 3.23
N ALA A 113 -11.67 -6.16 4.17
CA ALA A 113 -10.94 -7.44 4.21
C ALA A 113 -10.74 -7.96 5.64
N GLY A 114 -10.65 -9.27 5.83
CA GLY A 114 -10.34 -9.88 7.13
C GLY A 114 -8.84 -9.87 7.48
N ALA A 115 -7.96 -9.82 6.47
CA ALA A 115 -6.52 -9.81 6.69
C ALA A 115 -5.78 -8.88 5.72
N GLY A 116 -4.64 -8.34 6.17
CA GLY A 116 -3.80 -7.41 5.42
C GLY A 116 -2.32 -7.55 5.80
N LEU A 117 -1.44 -7.60 4.81
CA LEU A 117 0.00 -7.81 5.00
C LEU A 117 0.84 -7.00 4.00
N ILE A 118 2.04 -6.60 4.41
CA ILE A 118 3.01 -5.99 3.50
C ILE A 118 3.77 -7.09 2.77
N GLN A 119 3.45 -7.26 1.48
CA GLN A 119 3.93 -8.37 0.66
C GLN A 119 5.33 -8.09 0.12
N THR A 120 5.62 -6.84 -0.28
CA THR A 120 6.91 -6.47 -0.85
C THR A 120 7.27 -5.04 -0.50
N VAL A 121 8.56 -4.83 -0.23
CA VAL A 121 9.16 -3.50 -0.16
C VAL A 121 10.44 -3.52 -0.99
N SER A 122 10.47 -2.69 -2.03
CA SER A 122 11.58 -2.62 -2.99
C SER A 122 11.97 -1.18 -3.29
N GLY A 123 13.12 -0.99 -3.91
CA GLY A 123 13.56 0.31 -4.40
C GLY A 123 13.95 0.20 -5.86
N TYR A 124 13.84 1.31 -6.59
CA TYR A 124 14.25 1.43 -7.98
C TYR A 124 14.70 2.86 -8.32
#